data_AF-A0A3C0M917-F1
#
_entry.id   AF-A0A3C0M917-F1
#
_cell.length_a   1.000
_cell.length_b   1.000
_cell.length_c   1.000
_cell.angle_alpha   90.00
_cell.angle_beta   90.00
_cell.angle_gamma   90.00
#
_symmetry.space_group_name_H-M   'P 1'
#
loop_
_entity.id
_entity.type
_entity.pdbx_description
1 polymer ?
#
loop_
_entity_poly.entity_id
_entity_poly.type
_entity_poly.pdbx_seq_one_letter_code
_entity_poly.pdbx_strand_id
1 'polypeptide(L)'
;MFDIGWSEMALIAAVAIIVIGPKELPEALRTFGQWVGRARAYAREFQNHFDEIIREAEMKKMQEQWNRDILEKERLGLEAELMAAARPPEVLSQPAIPPAAAPAPDPQPVAESKP
;
A
#
# COMPACT_ATOMS: atom_id res chain seq x y z
N MET A 1 14.98 10.70 -39.43
CA MET A 1 16.22 10.91 -40.22
C MET A 1 17.18 11.78 -39.42
N PHE A 2 17.66 11.23 -38.30
CA PHE A 2 18.81 11.70 -37.54
C PHE A 2 19.65 10.46 -37.35
N ASP A 3 20.48 10.16 -38.34
CA ASP A 3 21.44 9.07 -38.27
C ASP A 3 22.60 9.59 -37.43
N ILE A 4 22.43 9.60 -36.10
CA ILE A 4 23.50 9.97 -35.18
C ILE A 4 24.37 8.73 -35.02
N GLY A 5 25.26 8.55 -35.98
CA GLY A 5 26.30 7.54 -35.95
C GLY A 5 27.58 8.04 -35.30
N TRP A 6 28.58 7.17 -35.30
CA TRP A 6 29.93 7.51 -34.83
C TRP A 6 30.56 8.64 -35.66
N SER A 7 30.24 8.71 -36.95
CA SER A 7 30.76 9.73 -37.87
C SER A 7 30.25 11.13 -37.56
N GLU A 8 28.95 11.28 -37.28
CA GLU A 8 28.32 12.55 -36.94
C GLU A 8 28.79 13.05 -35.58
N MET A 9 28.94 12.15 -34.61
CA MET A 9 29.53 12.47 -33.30
C MET A 9 30.98 12.95 -33.44
N ALA A 10 31.79 12.31 -34.29
CA ALA A 10 33.16 12.74 -34.57
C ALA A 10 33.20 14.11 -35.27
N LEU A 11 32.29 14.38 -36.21
CA LEU A 11 32.18 15.68 -36.87
C LEU A 11 31.84 16.80 -35.88
N ILE A 12 30.86 16.58 -35.00
CA ILE A 12 30.48 17.55 -33.97
C ILE A 12 31.64 17.79 -33.01
N ALA A 13 32.35 16.74 -32.59
CA ALA A 13 33.54 16.87 -31.74
C ALA A 13 34.65 17.67 -32.43
N ALA A 14 34.91 17.42 -33.72
CA ALA A 14 35.89 18.17 -34.49
C ALA A 14 35.52 19.66 -34.60
N VAL A 15 34.25 19.97 -34.91
CA VAL A 15 33.76 21.36 -34.96
C VAL A 15 33.87 22.03 -33.59
N ALA A 16 33.48 21.34 -32.51
CA ALA A 16 33.62 21.86 -31.15
C ALA A 16 35.08 22.18 -30.80
N ILE A 17 36.02 21.32 -31.19
CA ILE A 17 37.47 21.57 -31.01
C ILE A 17 37.93 22.81 -31.79
N ILE A 18 37.44 23.01 -33.01
CA ILE A 18 37.84 24.16 -33.84
C ILE A 18 37.31 25.47 -33.25
N VAL A 19 36.05 25.48 -32.81
CA VAL A 19 35.38 26.68 -32.30
C VAL A 19 35.88 27.06 -30.91
N ILE A 20 35.99 26.08 -30.01
CA ILE A 20 36.39 26.30 -28.61
C ILE A 20 37.92 26.29 -28.48
N GLY A 21 38.60 25.50 -29.30
CA GLY A 21 40.03 25.26 -29.22
C GLY A 21 40.36 23.91 -28.54
N PRO A 22 41.37 23.17 -29.03
CA PRO A 22 41.72 21.84 -28.50
C PRO A 22 42.23 21.86 -27.06
N LYS A 23 42.79 22.99 -26.61
CA LYS A 23 43.28 23.17 -25.24
C LYS A 23 42.18 23.61 -24.27
N GLU A 24 41.16 24.30 -24.77
CA GLU A 24 40.07 24.86 -23.97
C GLU A 24 38.89 23.87 -23.82
N LEU A 25 38.66 23.01 -24.82
CA LEU A 25 37.66 21.93 -24.74
C LEU A 25 37.79 21.07 -23.46
N PRO A 26 38.97 20.53 -23.07
CA PRO A 26 39.08 19.74 -21.85
C PRO A 26 38.75 20.55 -20.59
N GLU A 27 39.07 21.85 -20.56
CA GLU A 27 38.73 22.73 -19.45
C GLU A 27 37.22 23.05 -19.40
N ALA A 28 36.61 23.27 -20.57
CA ALA A 28 35.17 23.48 -20.71
C ALA A 28 34.37 22.24 -20.29
N LEU A 29 34.80 21.03 -20.68
CA LEU A 29 34.18 19.78 -20.22
C LEU A 29 34.30 19.57 -18.71
N ARG A 30 35.45 19.93 -18.11
CA ARG A 30 35.62 19.87 -16.65
C ARG A 30 34.68 20.83 -15.94
N THR A 31 34.57 22.06 -16.43
CA THR A 31 33.67 23.06 -15.87
C THR A 31 32.22 22.63 -16.00
N PHE A 32 31.79 22.23 -17.21
CA PHE A 32 30.45 21.72 -17.46
C PHE A 32 30.13 20.49 -16.59
N GLY A 33 31.06 19.54 -16.51
CA GLY A 33 30.93 18.36 -15.65
C GLY A 33 30.78 18.71 -14.16
N GLN A 34 31.54 19.67 -13.66
CA GLN A 34 31.39 20.16 -12.29
C GLN A 34 30.04 20.86 -12.05
N TRP A 35 29.55 21.62 -13.03
CA TRP A 35 28.23 22.26 -12.97
C TRP A 35 27.10 21.21 -12.94
N VAL A 36 27.15 20.23 -13.84
CA VAL A 36 26.19 19.11 -13.86
C VAL A 36 26.29 18.29 -12.58
N GLY A 37 27.50 18.04 -12.07
CA GLY A 37 27.72 17.33 -10.82
C GLY A 37 27.10 18.04 -9.61
N ARG A 38 27.25 19.38 -9.54
CA ARG A 38 26.60 20.21 -8.53
C ARG A 38 25.08 20.21 -8.67
N ALA A 39 24.55 20.39 -9.88
CA ALA A 39 23.11 20.31 -10.14
C ALA A 39 22.54 18.94 -9.73
N ARG A 40 23.26 17.85 -10.00
CA ARG A 40 22.87 16.50 -9.56
C ARG A 40 22.94 16.35 -8.03
N ALA A 41 23.90 16.99 -7.37
CA ALA A 41 23.99 16.99 -5.91
C ALA A 41 22.78 17.69 -5.29
N TYR A 42 22.42 18.87 -5.80
CA TYR A 42 21.21 19.56 -5.38
C TYR A 42 19.96 18.72 -5.69
N ALA A 43 19.87 18.10 -6.87
CA ALA A 43 18.74 17.22 -7.20
C ALA A 43 18.59 16.04 -6.24
N ARG A 44 19.69 15.46 -5.72
CA ARG A 44 19.64 14.41 -4.70
C ARG A 44 19.12 14.93 -3.36
N GLU A 45 19.54 16.13 -2.97
CA GLU A 45 19.03 16.79 -1.75
C GLU A 45 17.54 17.13 -1.90
N PHE A 46 17.14 17.62 -3.08
CA PHE A 46 15.73 17.79 -3.42
C PHE A 46 14.98 16.47 -3.36
N GLN A 47 15.49 15.37 -3.91
CA GLN A 47 14.84 14.05 -3.80
C GLN A 47 14.63 13.65 -2.34
N ASN A 48 15.64 13.82 -1.48
CA ASN A 48 15.51 13.52 -0.05
C ASN A 48 14.43 14.37 0.64
N HIS A 49 14.31 15.66 0.29
CA HIS A 49 13.27 16.54 0.83
C HIS A 49 11.90 16.34 0.17
N PHE A 50 11.86 16.00 -1.12
CA PHE A 50 10.65 15.64 -1.84
C PHE A 50 10.08 14.33 -1.31
N ASP A 51 10.91 13.36 -0.90
CA ASP A 51 10.44 12.13 -0.27
C ASP A 51 9.72 12.43 1.06
N GLU A 52 10.19 13.41 1.85
CA GLU A 52 9.52 13.87 3.07
C GLU A 52 8.18 14.56 2.77
N ILE A 53 8.17 15.47 1.78
CA ILE A 53 6.95 16.19 1.37
C ILE A 53 5.94 15.27 0.68
N ILE A 54 6.39 14.33 -0.15
CA ILE A 54 5.55 13.33 -0.81
C ILE A 54 5.03 12.35 0.23
N ARG A 55 5.83 11.92 1.20
CA ARG A 55 5.34 11.12 2.34
C ARG A 55 4.20 11.86 3.03
N GLU A 56 4.32 13.16 3.31
CA GLU A 56 3.23 13.92 3.93
C GLU A 56 2.00 14.08 3.01
N ALA A 57 2.20 14.37 1.73
CA ALA A 57 1.11 14.57 0.76
C ALA A 57 0.40 13.26 0.36
N GLU A 58 1.12 12.15 0.35
CA GLU A 58 0.61 10.81 0.06
C GLU A 58 -0.01 10.18 1.31
N MET A 59 0.58 10.35 2.50
CA MET A 59 -0.01 9.88 3.76
C MET A 59 -1.33 10.56 4.06
N LYS A 60 -1.45 11.87 3.81
CA LYS A 60 -2.73 12.59 4.02
C LYS A 60 -3.83 12.07 3.09
N LYS A 61 -3.52 11.84 1.81
CA LYS A 61 -4.48 11.31 0.83
C LYS A 61 -4.82 9.84 1.09
N MET A 62 -3.84 9.00 1.47
CA MET A 62 -4.06 7.61 1.83
C MET A 62 -4.87 7.48 3.12
N GLN A 63 -4.63 8.33 4.12
CA GLN A 63 -5.39 8.33 5.38
C GLN A 63 -6.85 8.77 5.16
N GLU A 64 -7.09 9.79 4.34
CA GLU A 64 -8.44 10.22 3.97
C GLU A 64 -9.19 9.13 3.21
N GLN A 65 -8.54 8.44 2.27
CA GLN A 65 -9.13 7.31 1.54
C GLN A 65 -9.42 6.13 2.47
N TRP A 66 -8.48 5.77 3.35
CA TRP A 66 -8.64 4.66 4.29
C TRP A 66 -9.77 4.91 5.30
N ASN A 67 -9.88 6.12 5.84
CA ASN A 67 -10.97 6.49 6.74
C ASN A 67 -12.33 6.43 6.06
N ARG A 68 -12.42 6.85 4.79
CA ARG A 68 -13.64 6.73 3.99
C ARG A 68 -14.04 5.28 3.75
N ASP A 69 -13.08 4.43 3.39
CA ASP A 69 -13.33 3.01 3.12
C ASP A 69 -13.77 2.25 4.38
N ILE A 70 -13.21 2.57 5.55
CA ILE A 70 -13.65 2.00 6.83
C ILE A 70 -15.08 2.42 7.13
N LEU A 71 -15.38 3.72 7.03
CA LEU A 71 -16.71 4.25 7.33
C LEU A 71 -17.78 3.66 6.40
N GLU A 72 -17.45 3.47 5.12
CA GLU A 72 -18.34 2.85 4.15
C GLU A 72 -18.59 1.37 4.48
N LYS A 73 -17.54 0.62 4.84
CA LYS A 73 -17.68 -0.78 5.29
C LYS A 73 -18.50 -0.91 6.56
N GLU A 74 -18.32 -0.01 7.52
CA GLU A 74 -19.07 -0.02 8.79
C GLU A 74 -20.56 0.26 8.52
N ARG A 75 -20.88 1.22 7.64
CA ARG A 75 -22.25 1.46 7.17
C ARG A 75 -22.86 0.25 6.47
N LEU A 76 -22.13 -0.35 5.53
CA LEU A 76 -22.59 -1.55 4.83
C LEU A 76 -22.81 -2.74 5.79
N GLY A 77 -21.95 -2.88 6.80
CA GLY A 77 -22.09 -3.89 7.85
C GLY A 77 -23.32 -3.66 8.72
N LEU A 78 -23.55 -2.42 9.16
CA LEU A 78 -24.76 -2.01 9.90
C LEU A 78 -26.03 -2.24 9.08
N GLU A 79 -26.01 -1.93 7.79
CA GLU A 79 -27.15 -2.18 6.89
C GLU A 79 -27.39 -3.67 6.66
N ALA A 80 -26.33 -4.47 6.51
CA ALA A 80 -26.43 -5.91 6.40
C ALA A 80 -26.98 -6.55 7.68
N GLU A 81 -26.57 -6.05 8.85
CA GLU A 81 -27.08 -6.49 10.15
C GLU A 81 -28.54 -6.07 10.36
N LEU A 82 -28.92 -4.85 9.95
CA LEU A 82 -30.31 -4.41 9.92
C LEU A 82 -31.17 -5.24 8.97
N MET A 83 -30.68 -5.55 7.77
CA MET A 83 -31.38 -6.40 6.81
C MET A 83 -31.47 -7.86 7.30
N ALA A 84 -30.45 -8.37 7.98
CA ALA A 84 -30.47 -9.69 8.60
C ALA A 84 -31.47 -9.74 9.77
N ALA A 85 -31.52 -8.67 10.59
CA ALA A 85 -32.48 -8.51 11.67
C ALA A 85 -33.92 -8.27 11.17
N ALA A 86 -34.08 -7.71 9.95
CA ALA A 86 -35.36 -7.49 9.31
C ALA A 86 -35.91 -8.72 8.56
N ARG A 87 -35.17 -9.85 8.50
CA ARG A 87 -35.73 -11.12 8.02
C ARG A 87 -36.64 -11.69 9.13
N PRO A 88 -37.95 -11.89 8.88
CA PRO A 88 -38.82 -12.52 9.87
C PRO A 88 -38.37 -13.98 10.08
N PRO A 89 -38.46 -14.51 11.32
CA PRO A 89 -38.13 -15.91 11.58
C PRO A 89 -39.14 -16.79 10.83
N GLU A 90 -38.65 -17.56 9.85
CA GLU A 90 -39.41 -18.69 9.34
C GLU A 90 -39.80 -19.59 10.52
N VAL A 91 -41.10 -19.82 10.58
CA VAL A 91 -41.83 -20.36 11.73
C VAL A 91 -41.48 -21.84 11.88
N LEU A 92 -40.56 -22.20 12.78
CA LEU A 92 -40.46 -23.56 13.31
C LEU A 92 -41.48 -23.72 14.44
N SER A 93 -42.74 -23.94 14.05
CA SER A 93 -43.83 -24.32 14.95
C SER A 93 -43.53 -25.66 15.64
N GLN A 94 -43.24 -25.62 16.95
CA GLN A 94 -43.54 -26.73 17.86
C GLN A 94 -45.04 -26.78 18.16
N PRO A 95 -45.61 -27.98 18.37
CA PRO A 95 -46.25 -28.30 19.66
C PRO A 95 -46.13 -29.80 20.03
N ALA A 96 -46.35 -30.35 21.22
CA ALA A 96 -46.54 -29.89 22.61
C ALA A 96 -46.71 -31.16 23.52
N ILE A 97 -46.29 -31.06 24.79
CA ILE A 97 -46.76 -31.76 26.04
C ILE A 97 -46.38 -33.25 26.32
N PRO A 98 -45.88 -33.57 27.55
CA PRO A 98 -45.63 -34.93 28.07
C PRO A 98 -46.79 -35.51 28.93
N PRO A 99 -46.93 -36.85 29.04
CA PRO A 99 -47.52 -37.46 30.23
C PRO A 99 -46.71 -38.64 30.81
N ALA A 100 -46.49 -38.55 32.12
CA ALA A 100 -46.40 -39.60 33.15
C ALA A 100 -46.10 -41.06 32.76
N ALA A 101 -44.95 -41.57 33.25
CA ALA A 101 -44.84 -42.86 33.94
C ALA A 101 -43.47 -42.99 34.63
N ALA A 102 -43.43 -42.86 35.96
CA ALA A 102 -42.38 -43.50 36.77
C ALA A 102 -42.76 -44.98 36.95
N PRO A 103 -41.79 -45.91 37.13
CA PRO A 103 -41.26 -46.10 38.48
C PRO A 103 -39.73 -46.33 38.52
N ALA A 104 -39.15 -45.98 39.67
CA ALA A 104 -37.77 -46.27 40.06
C ALA A 104 -37.49 -47.80 40.10
N PRO A 105 -36.22 -48.22 40.07
CA PRO A 105 -35.54 -48.39 41.35
C PRO A 105 -34.05 -47.97 41.36
N ASP A 106 -33.64 -47.33 42.44
CA ASP A 106 -32.25 -47.29 42.93
C ASP A 106 -31.82 -48.70 43.39
N PRO A 107 -30.52 -49.08 43.29
CA PRO A 107 -29.56 -48.66 44.31
C PRO A 107 -28.18 -48.27 43.76
N GLN A 108 -27.59 -47.25 44.40
CA GLN A 108 -26.15 -46.95 44.32
C GLN A 108 -25.30 -48.18 44.70
N PRO A 109 -24.03 -48.22 44.27
CA PRO A 109 -23.00 -48.25 45.30
C PRO A 109 -21.85 -47.28 45.03
N VAL A 110 -21.65 -46.43 46.03
CA VAL A 110 -20.39 -46.06 46.68
C VAL A 110 -19.15 -45.81 45.82
N ALA A 111 -18.63 -44.60 46.03
CA ALA A 111 -17.23 -44.26 46.02
C ALA A 111 -16.30 -45.43 46.41
N GLU A 112 -15.28 -45.66 45.60
CA GLU A 112 -14.05 -46.25 46.11
C GLU A 112 -12.85 -45.41 45.70
N SER A 113 -12.34 -44.77 46.74
CA SER A 113 -11.09 -44.04 46.81
C SER A 113 -9.90 -44.98 46.86
N LYS A 114 -8.78 -44.51 46.28
CA LYS A 114 -7.38 -44.68 46.74
C LYS A 114 -6.69 -45.99 46.30
N PRO A 115 -5.33 -46.10 46.31
CA PRO A 115 -4.25 -45.13 46.48
C PRO A 115 -3.50 -44.71 45.20
#